data_AF-A0A7S2KNN6-F1
#
_entry.id   AF-A0A7S2KNN6-F1
#
_cell.length_a   1.000
_cell.length_b   1.000
_cell.length_c   1.000
_cell.angle_alpha   90.00
_cell.angle_beta   90.00
_cell.angle_gamma   90.00
#
_symmetry.space_group_name_H-M   'P 1'
#
loop_
_entity.id
_entity.type
_entity.pdbx_description
1 polymer ?
#
loop_
_entity_poly.entity_id
_entity_poly.type
_entity_poly.pdbx_seq_one_letter_code
_entity_poly.pdbx_strand_id
1 'polypeptide(L)'
;LSAADETVVLLRDGRVLPLAGCGLSPMQRFTFYDHIHTTGLDVPQAPQARAALTLGKDTLLRDYAQASFRMRGLGPQAQTLHLFVPPEVKHLVGQTARGAIRDEDEVIKEAAAVDEPVVFRKDSGTGMSD
;
A
#
# COMPACT_ATOMS: atom_id res chain seq x y z
N LEU A 1 20.50 -8.22 -8.28
CA LEU A 1 20.43 -6.91 -7.60
C LEU A 1 21.87 -6.49 -7.31
N SER A 2 22.23 -5.23 -7.57
CA SER A 2 23.62 -4.76 -7.53
C SER A 2 24.27 -4.95 -6.17
N ALA A 3 25.60 -5.09 -6.15
CA ALA A 3 26.40 -5.22 -4.92
C ALA A 3 26.45 -3.94 -4.07
N ALA A 4 25.85 -2.85 -4.55
CA ALA A 4 25.57 -1.64 -3.80
C ALA A 4 24.06 -1.56 -3.58
N ASP A 5 23.61 -1.20 -2.38
CA ASP A 5 22.20 -0.96 -1.97
C ASP A 5 21.60 0.25 -2.70
N GLU A 6 21.68 0.27 -4.02
CA GLU A 6 21.21 1.35 -4.87
C GLU A 6 19.77 1.07 -5.32
N THR A 7 18.94 2.10 -5.20
CA THR A 7 17.58 2.04 -5.74
C THR A 7 17.63 2.06 -7.26
N VAL A 8 17.04 1.05 -7.89
CA VAL A 8 17.00 0.89 -9.35
C VAL A 8 15.58 0.91 -9.90
N VAL A 9 15.44 1.24 -11.18
CA VAL A 9 14.20 1.13 -11.94
C VAL A 9 14.38 0.10 -13.04
N LEU A 10 13.49 -0.89 -13.07
CA LEU A 10 13.35 -1.83 -14.18
C LEU A 10 12.37 -1.24 -15.21
N LEU A 11 12.86 -0.95 -16.41
CA LEU A 11 12.05 -0.51 -17.54
C LEU A 11 11.34 -1.69 -18.20
N ARG A 12 10.24 -1.41 -18.92
CA ARG A 12 9.45 -2.46 -19.60
C ARG A 12 10.22 -3.20 -20.69
N ASP A 13 11.27 -2.58 -21.24
CA ASP A 13 12.17 -3.18 -22.23
C ASP A 13 13.27 -4.06 -21.59
N GLY A 14 13.24 -4.24 -20.27
CA GLY A 14 14.17 -5.07 -19.52
C GLY A 14 15.45 -4.36 -19.06
N ARG A 15 15.65 -3.09 -19.42
CA ARG A 15 16.81 -2.32 -18.93
C ARG A 15 16.66 -1.96 -17.45
N VAL A 16 17.77 -1.98 -16.73
CA VAL A 16 17.87 -1.55 -15.33
C VAL A 16 18.69 -0.28 -15.26
N LEU A 17 18.18 0.75 -14.60
CA LEU A 17 18.86 2.04 -14.43
C LEU A 17 18.81 2.47 -12.95
N PRO A 18 19.81 3.23 -12.46
CA PRO A 18 19.70 3.89 -11.16
C PRO A 18 18.49 4.82 -11.12
N LEU A 19 17.76 4.83 -10.01
CA LEU A 19 16.61 5.70 -9.80
C LEU A 19 16.98 7.19 -9.93
N ALA A 20 18.16 7.57 -9.44
CA ALA A 20 18.67 8.94 -9.50
C ALA A 20 18.90 9.45 -10.94
N GLY A 21 19.21 8.55 -11.88
CA GLY A 21 19.37 8.87 -13.30
C GLY A 21 18.12 8.58 -14.13
N CYS A 22 17.05 8.10 -13.51
CA CYS A 22 15.82 7.75 -14.19
C CYS A 22 14.96 9.01 -14.38
N GLY A 23 14.74 9.43 -15.63
CA GLY A 23 13.89 10.58 -15.97
C GLY A 23 12.38 10.37 -15.72
N LEU A 24 11.97 9.26 -15.10
CA LEU A 24 10.57 8.98 -14.78
C LEU A 24 10.17 9.65 -13.46
N SER A 25 9.11 10.44 -13.52
CA SER A 25 8.49 11.02 -12.32
C SER A 25 7.85 9.93 -11.44
N PRO A 26 7.61 10.19 -10.14
CA PRO A 26 6.90 9.25 -9.27
C PRO A 26 5.55 8.74 -9.83
N MET A 27 4.84 9.55 -10.63
CA MET A 27 3.56 9.19 -11.23
C MET A 27 3.68 8.19 -12.39
N GLN A 28 4.87 8.02 -12.96
CA GLN A 28 5.13 7.13 -14.09
C GLN A 28 5.72 5.78 -13.66
N ARG A 29 5.82 5.56 -12.35
CA ARG A 29 6.49 4.41 -11.75
C ARG A 29 5.51 3.62 -10.90
N PHE A 30 5.79 2.33 -10.79
CA PHE A 30 5.22 1.46 -9.78
C PHE A 30 6.37 1.03 -8.85
N THR A 31 6.21 1.28 -7.56
CA THR A 31 7.20 0.88 -6.55
C THR A 31 6.73 -0.42 -5.90
N PHE A 32 7.62 -1.41 -5.84
CA PHE A 32 7.37 -2.66 -5.14
C PHE A 32 8.40 -2.82 -4.02
N TYR A 33 7.90 -3.10 -2.81
CA TYR A 33 8.70 -3.50 -1.66
C TYR A 33 8.36 -4.95 -1.36
N ASP A 34 9.34 -5.83 -1.31
CA ASP A 34 9.13 -7.12 -0.65
C ASP A 34 9.28 -6.97 0.87
N HIS A 35 8.81 -7.97 1.63
CA HIS A 35 8.83 -7.95 3.09
C HIS A 35 10.22 -7.70 3.70
N ILE A 36 11.28 -8.31 3.14
CA ILE A 36 12.64 -8.26 3.69
C ILE A 36 13.30 -6.92 3.37
N HIS A 37 12.96 -6.30 2.24
CA HIS A 37 13.51 -5.04 1.76
C HIS A 37 12.59 -3.83 2.03
N THR A 38 11.66 -3.95 2.99
CA THR A 38 10.90 -2.80 3.51
C THR A 38 11.77 -1.83 4.31
N THR A 39 12.97 -2.23 4.72
CA THR A 39 13.95 -1.42 5.46
C THR A 39 15.13 -1.00 4.57
N GLY A 40 15.63 0.24 4.74
CA GLY A 40 16.86 0.71 4.08
C GLY A 40 16.68 1.63 2.85
N LEU A 41 15.58 1.50 2.09
CA LEU A 41 15.40 2.29 0.85
C LEU A 41 14.24 3.29 0.96
N ASP A 42 14.52 4.57 0.69
CA ASP A 42 13.53 5.65 0.65
C ASP A 42 13.22 6.04 -0.80
N VAL A 43 12.04 5.67 -1.29
CA VAL A 43 11.62 5.94 -2.68
C VAL A 43 10.49 6.96 -2.63
N PRO A 44 10.67 8.16 -3.21
CA PRO A 44 9.60 9.16 -3.27
C PRO A 44 8.39 8.65 -4.05
N GLN A 45 7.23 8.67 -3.40
CA GLN A 45 5.94 8.32 -3.99
C GLN A 45 5.22 9.57 -4.53
N ALA A 46 4.26 9.36 -5.42
CA ALA A 46 3.42 10.44 -5.89
C ALA A 46 2.57 11.03 -4.74
N PRO A 47 2.25 12.33 -4.73
CA PRO A 47 1.51 12.97 -3.62
C PRO A 47 0.15 12.33 -3.27
N GLN A 48 -0.52 11.73 -4.26
CA GLN A 48 -1.81 11.04 -4.10
C GLN A 48 -1.68 9.52 -4.36
N ALA A 49 -0.48 8.96 -4.16
CA ALA A 49 -0.24 7.54 -4.37
C ALA A 49 -1.14 6.69 -3.45
N ARG A 50 -1.59 5.56 -3.97
CA ARG A 50 -2.30 4.51 -3.21
C ARG A 50 -1.43 3.27 -3.20
N ALA A 51 -1.14 2.76 -2.01
CA ALA A 51 -0.39 1.51 -1.88
C ALA A 51 -1.34 0.36 -1.52
N ALA A 52 -1.05 -0.81 -2.09
CA ALA A 52 -1.61 -2.08 -1.65
C ALA A 52 -0.67 -2.67 -0.59
N LEU A 53 -1.18 -2.91 0.62
CA LEU A 53 -0.42 -3.53 1.71
C LEU A 53 -1.09 -4.85 2.08
N THR A 54 -0.34 -5.94 2.09
CA THR A 54 -0.84 -7.26 2.46
C THR A 54 -0.63 -7.52 3.96
N LEU A 55 -1.67 -7.95 4.67
CA LEU A 55 -1.61 -8.36 6.08
C LEU A 55 -1.90 -9.86 6.19
N GLY A 56 -0.96 -10.62 6.75
CA GLY A 56 -1.11 -12.05 7.02
C GLY A 56 -1.06 -12.37 8.52
N LYS A 57 -1.23 -13.64 8.85
CA LYS A 57 -1.18 -14.14 10.25
C LYS A 57 0.17 -13.88 10.93
N ASP A 58 1.25 -13.85 10.15
CA ASP A 58 2.63 -13.71 10.65
C ASP A 58 3.16 -12.27 10.48
N THR A 59 2.33 -11.32 10.03
CA THR A 59 2.73 -9.93 9.90
C THR A 59 2.82 -9.30 11.29
N LEU A 60 4.01 -8.87 11.69
CA LEU A 60 4.19 -8.16 12.94
C LEU A 60 3.73 -6.70 12.79
N LEU A 61 3.28 -6.09 13.88
CA LEU A 61 2.91 -4.66 13.91
C LEU A 61 4.06 -3.78 13.40
N ARG A 62 5.30 -4.14 13.74
CA ARG A 62 6.50 -3.47 13.27
C ARG A 62 6.58 -3.47 11.74
N ASP A 63 6.38 -4.61 11.10
CA ASP A 63 6.50 -4.76 9.65
C ASP A 63 5.38 -3.99 8.94
N TYR A 64 4.16 -4.08 9.47
CA TYR A 64 3.01 -3.30 9.00
C TYR A 64 3.30 -1.78 9.06
N ALA A 65 3.79 -1.30 10.20
CA ALA A 65 4.11 0.11 10.39
C ALA A 65 5.24 0.55 9.46
N GLN A 66 6.32 -0.23 9.37
CA GLN A 66 7.46 0.07 8.50
C GLN A 66 7.06 0.16 7.02
N ALA A 67 6.25 -0.78 6.54
CA ALA A 67 5.73 -0.75 5.18
C ALA A 67 4.80 0.45 4.96
N SER A 68 3.87 0.71 5.89
CA SER A 68 2.92 1.83 5.84
C SER A 68 3.63 3.18 5.72
N PHE A 69 4.68 3.39 6.51
CA PHE A 69 5.41 4.66 6.55
C PHE A 69 6.29 4.92 5.31
N ARG A 70 6.40 3.98 4.36
CA ARG A 70 7.04 4.25 3.05
C ARG A 70 6.28 5.23 2.18
N MET A 71 4.99 5.43 2.45
CA MET A 71 4.20 6.47 1.79
C MET A 71 4.61 7.89 2.25
N ARG A 72 5.10 8.06 3.50
CA ARG A 72 5.52 9.35 4.11
C ARG A 72 4.43 10.43 4.24
N GLY A 73 3.45 10.48 3.34
CA GLY A 73 2.39 11.49 3.30
C GLY A 73 0.99 10.90 3.45
N LEU A 74 0.79 10.02 4.44
CA LEU A 74 -0.53 9.41 4.68
C LEU A 74 -1.55 10.47 5.12
N GLY A 75 -2.72 10.48 4.48
CA GLY A 75 -3.83 11.35 4.88
C GLY A 75 -5.04 11.27 3.94
N PRO A 76 -6.25 11.70 4.37
CA PRO A 76 -7.49 11.55 3.58
C PRO A 76 -7.50 12.22 2.21
N GLN A 77 -6.67 13.25 2.00
CA GLN A 77 -6.51 13.98 0.74
C GLN A 77 -5.09 13.86 0.17
N ALA A 78 -4.33 12.87 0.65
CA ALA A 78 -2.93 12.65 0.31
C ALA A 78 -2.73 11.18 -0.08
N GLN A 79 -1.68 10.55 0.43
CA GLN A 79 -1.40 9.14 0.15
C GLN A 79 -2.26 8.23 1.04
N THR A 80 -2.65 7.07 0.50
CA THR A 80 -3.50 6.12 1.23
C THR A 80 -3.00 4.68 1.11
N LEU A 81 -3.46 3.84 2.03
CA LEU A 81 -3.20 2.40 2.05
C LEU A 81 -4.50 1.64 1.82
N HIS A 82 -4.44 0.62 0.98
CA HIS A 82 -5.47 -0.39 0.81
C HIS A 82 -4.95 -1.68 1.40
N LEU A 83 -5.58 -2.13 2.48
CA LEU A 83 -5.16 -3.32 3.19
C LEU A 83 -5.81 -4.57 2.59
N PHE A 84 -4.99 -5.52 2.14
CA PHE A 84 -5.41 -6.82 1.65
C PHE A 84 -5.22 -7.84 2.75
N VAL A 85 -6.34 -8.36 3.26
CA VAL A 85 -6.37 -9.30 4.39
C VAL A 85 -7.05 -10.59 3.93
N PRO A 86 -6.42 -11.77 4.09
CA PRO A 86 -7.10 -13.05 3.90
C PRO A 86 -8.36 -13.15 4.78
N PRO A 87 -9.45 -13.76 4.30
CA PRO A 87 -10.71 -13.83 5.05
C PRO A 87 -10.57 -14.39 6.47
N GLU A 88 -9.72 -15.40 6.65
CA GLU A 88 -9.46 -16.05 7.94
C GLU A 88 -8.82 -15.10 8.93
N VAL A 89 -7.87 -14.26 8.47
CA VAL A 89 -7.22 -13.23 9.29
C VAL A 89 -8.20 -12.10 9.59
N LYS A 90 -9.00 -11.65 8.61
CA LYS A 90 -10.07 -10.64 8.83
C LYS A 90 -11.05 -11.13 9.90
N HIS A 91 -11.45 -12.39 9.84
CA HIS A 91 -12.35 -13.00 10.83
C HIS A 91 -11.74 -13.02 12.23
N LEU A 92 -10.48 -13.46 12.35
CA LEU A 92 -9.77 -13.50 13.63
C LEU A 92 -9.65 -12.11 14.26
N VAL A 93 -9.22 -11.11 13.48
CA VAL A 93 -9.13 -9.71 13.94
C VAL A 93 -10.48 -9.22 14.45
N GLY A 94 -11.56 -9.49 13.71
CA GLY A 94 -12.92 -9.11 14.11
C GLY A 94 -13.37 -9.78 15.41
N GLN A 95 -13.09 -11.08 15.60
CA GLN A 95 -13.41 -11.79 16.83
C GLN A 95 -12.64 -11.25 18.04
N THR A 96 -11.32 -11.05 17.88
CA THR A 96 -10.47 -10.57 18.98
C THR A 96 -10.79 -9.13 19.35
N ALA A 97 -11.03 -8.25 18.37
CA ALA A 97 -11.39 -6.85 18.62
C ALA A 97 -12.69 -6.75 19.44
N ARG A 98 -13.71 -7.55 19.11
CA ARG A 98 -14.98 -7.61 19.88
C ARG A 98 -14.78 -8.07 21.32
N GLY A 99 -13.80 -8.94 21.60
CA GLY A 99 -13.49 -9.37 22.96
C GLY A 99 -12.58 -8.41 23.74
N ALA A 100 -11.83 -7.55 23.05
CA ALA A 100 -10.83 -6.65 23.63
C ALA A 100 -11.34 -5.22 23.85
N ILE A 101 -12.35 -4.78 23.09
CA ILE A 101 -12.97 -3.46 23.22
C ILE A 101 -14.06 -3.52 24.28
N ARG A 102 -13.80 -2.98 25.47
CA ARG A 102 -14.79 -2.81 26.54
C ARG A 102 -15.64 -1.53 26.43
N ASP A 103 -15.55 -0.81 25.31
CA ASP A 103 -16.41 0.33 24.98
C ASP A 103 -16.90 0.18 23.54
N GLU A 104 -17.98 -0.57 23.37
CA GLU A 104 -18.47 -1.09 22.08
C GLU A 104 -18.98 0.02 21.13
N ASP A 105 -19.24 1.23 21.63
CA ASP A 105 -20.00 2.26 20.91
C ASP A 105 -19.19 3.17 19.96
N GLU A 106 -17.86 3.28 20.11
CA GLU A 106 -17.05 4.12 19.23
C GLU A 106 -16.44 3.34 18.05
N VAL A 107 -15.95 2.13 18.28
CA VAL A 107 -15.23 1.37 17.24
C VAL A 107 -16.16 0.78 16.17
N ILE A 108 -17.39 0.41 16.53
CA ILE A 108 -18.36 -0.15 15.58
C ILE A 108 -18.80 0.89 14.54
N LYS A 109 -18.88 2.17 14.92
CA LYS A 109 -19.23 3.25 13.98
C LYS A 109 -18.17 3.46 12.90
N GLU A 110 -16.91 3.29 13.26
CA GLU A 110 -15.78 3.48 12.35
C GLU A 110 -15.54 2.24 11.47
N ALA A 111 -15.65 1.03 12.03
CA ALA A 111 -15.50 -0.22 11.27
C ALA A 111 -16.67 -0.48 10.29
N ALA A 112 -17.91 -0.11 10.65
CA ALA A 112 -19.07 -0.25 9.76
C ALA A 112 -19.02 0.69 8.55
N ALA A 113 -18.29 1.81 8.63
CA ALA A 113 -18.04 2.71 7.51
C ALA A 113 -17.02 2.16 6.50
N VAL A 114 -16.24 1.13 6.87
CA VAL A 114 -15.15 0.55 6.07
C VAL A 114 -15.59 -0.69 5.28
N ASP A 115 -16.77 -1.26 5.57
CA ASP A 115 -17.23 -2.53 4.98
C ASP A 115 -17.94 -2.37 3.62
N GLU A 116 -17.94 -1.19 3.01
CA GLU A 116 -18.28 -1.10 1.58
C GLU A 116 -17.16 -1.75 0.74
N PRO A 117 -17.45 -2.80 -0.05
CA PRO A 117 -16.46 -3.35 -0.96
C PRO A 117 -16.07 -2.27 -1.97
N VAL A 118 -14.79 -1.90 -2.00
CA VAL A 118 -14.22 -1.09 -3.07
C VAL A 118 -14.23 -1.94 -4.34
N VAL A 119 -15.36 -1.90 -5.06
CA VAL A 119 -15.51 -2.50 -6.38
C VAL A 119 -14.76 -1.62 -7.36
N PHE A 120 -13.61 -2.10 -7.84
CA PHE A 120 -12.94 -1.50 -8.99
C PHE A 120 -13.84 -1.67 -10.22
N ARG A 121 -14.66 -0.66 -10.52
CA ARG A 121 -15.25 -0.53 -11.86
C ARG A 121 -14.09 -0.26 -12.82
N LYS A 122 -13.83 -1.23 -13.69
CA LYS A 122 -13.04 -1.00 -14.89
C LYS A 122 -13.83 0.02 -15.70
N ASP A 123 -13.37 1.28 -15.75
CA ASP A 123 -13.87 2.24 -16.70
C ASP A 123 -13.58 1.69 -18.10
N SER A 124 -14.61 1.08 -18.68
CA SER A 124 -14.64 0.78 -20.11
C SER A 124 -14.59 2.12 -20.82
N GLY A 125 -13.44 2.39 -21.44
CA GLY A 125 -13.22 3.60 -22.22
C GLY A 125 -14.37 3.87 -23.17
N THR A 126 -14.78 5.14 -23.23
CA THR A 126 -15.63 5.64 -24.29
C THR A 126 -15.13 7.01 -24.71
N GLY A 127 -14.89 7.18 -26.01
CA GLY A 127 -14.98 8.48 -26.67
C GLY A 127 -13.69 9.27 -26.82
N MET A 128 -12.91 8.92 -27.84
CA MET A 128 -12.12 9.89 -28.59
C MET A 128 -13.06 10.56 -29.60
N SER A 129 -13.24 11.87 -29.48
CA SER A 129 -13.86 12.83 -30.44
C SER A 129 -13.87 14.21 -29.74
N ASP A 130 -13.35 15.32 -30.24
CA ASP A 130 -12.81 15.75 -31.53
C ASP A 130 -11.56 16.62 -31.32
#